data_AF-A0A2H9MD47-F1
#
_entry.id   AF-A0A2H9MD47-F1
#
_cell.length_a   1.000
_cell.length_b   1.000
_cell.length_c   1.000
_cell.angle_alpha   90.00
_cell.angle_beta   90.00
_cell.angle_gamma   90.00
#
_symmetry.space_group_name_H-M   'P 1'
#
loop_
_entity.id
_entity.type
_entity.pdbx_description
1 polymer ?
#
loop_
_entity_poly.entity_id
_entity_poly.type
_entity_poly.pdbx_seq_one_letter_code
_entity_poly.pdbx_strand_id
1 'polypeptide(L)'
;MLKIDKIIPQVEKIVEEKYSENLRKISAIDFVIKKLKEIKPEDLKNVTYKETLSLFGTPIEIPGRAIKVEKEISDYTAIAADGSEVPINEDFFFPYYIINIGFIALKYGKNHFFFADSNAKIYFEENELYEKVGDKSFLVRGELLSSKMLLEESKKLEELLKDFYTVEVPVLALFDGTLIQWEIKETSETYKNNFV
;
A
#
# COMPACT_ATOMS: atom_id res chain seq x y z
N MET A 1 -3.79 15.47 1.22
CA MET A 1 -5.16 15.76 0.72
C MET A 1 -5.29 15.17 -0.68
N LEU A 2 -6.35 14.42 -0.97
CA LEU A 2 -6.58 13.84 -2.31
C LEU A 2 -6.76 14.96 -3.35
N LYS A 3 -6.02 14.86 -4.46
CA LYS A 3 -6.06 15.83 -5.56
C LYS A 3 -7.10 15.41 -6.60
N ILE A 4 -8.32 15.93 -6.45
CA ILE A 4 -9.50 15.57 -7.27
C ILE A 4 -9.24 15.77 -8.77
N ASP A 5 -8.48 16.81 -9.11
CA ASP A 5 -8.03 17.13 -10.48
C ASP A 5 -7.23 15.99 -11.14
N LYS A 6 -6.48 15.19 -10.36
CA LYS A 6 -5.75 14.01 -10.86
C LYS A 6 -6.64 12.76 -10.99
N ILE A 7 -7.79 12.73 -10.32
CA ILE A 7 -8.70 11.57 -10.25
C ILE A 7 -9.70 11.58 -11.40
N ILE A 8 -10.24 12.75 -11.77
CA ILE A 8 -11.28 12.91 -12.80
C ILE A 8 -10.93 12.20 -14.12
N PRO A 9 -9.74 12.38 -14.72
CA PRO A 9 -9.40 11.73 -15.98
C PRO A 9 -9.31 10.19 -15.88
N GLN A 10 -8.97 9.67 -14.69
CA GLN A 10 -8.92 8.22 -14.44
C GLN A 10 -10.35 7.64 -14.42
N VAL A 11 -11.31 8.36 -13.82
CA VAL A 11 -12.73 7.95 -13.80
C VAL A 11 -13.32 7.91 -15.21
N GLU A 12 -13.02 8.88 -16.06
CA GLU A 12 -13.50 8.90 -17.45
C GLU A 12 -13.02 7.66 -18.23
N LYS A 13 -11.73 7.31 -18.11
CA LYS A 13 -11.14 6.10 -18.71
C LYS A 13 -11.82 4.82 -18.21
N ILE A 14 -12.10 4.72 -16.91
CA ILE A 14 -12.78 3.55 -16.30
C ILE A 14 -14.14 3.30 -16.96
N VAL A 15 -14.93 4.35 -17.17
CA VAL A 15 -16.29 4.24 -17.70
C VAL A 15 -16.29 3.69 -19.13
N GLU A 16 -15.34 4.11 -19.96
CA GLU A 16 -15.22 3.64 -21.34
C GLU A 16 -14.81 2.17 -21.43
N GLU A 17 -13.81 1.76 -20.63
CA GLU A 17 -13.22 0.42 -20.72
C GLU A 17 -14.14 -0.66 -20.11
N LYS A 18 -14.78 -0.36 -18.97
CA LYS A 18 -15.60 -1.33 -18.22
C LYS A 18 -16.91 -1.71 -18.92
N TYR A 19 -17.42 -0.90 -19.85
CA TYR A 19 -18.66 -1.21 -20.58
C TYR A 19 -18.54 -2.49 -21.41
N SER A 20 -17.34 -2.79 -21.91
CA SER A 20 -17.06 -3.97 -22.75
C SER A 20 -16.78 -5.25 -21.97
N GLU A 21 -16.18 -5.16 -20.77
CA GLU A 21 -15.82 -6.31 -19.92
C GLU A 21 -17.02 -6.93 -19.16
N ASN A 22 -18.03 -6.14 -18.84
CA ASN A 22 -19.18 -6.58 -18.04
C ASN A 22 -19.94 -7.77 -18.65
N LEU A 23 -19.88 -7.96 -19.98
CA LEU A 23 -20.52 -9.09 -20.65
C LEU A 23 -19.85 -10.46 -20.34
N ARG A 24 -18.55 -10.47 -19.99
CA ARG A 24 -17.83 -11.71 -19.65
C ARG A 24 -18.09 -12.15 -18.20
N LYS A 25 -18.25 -11.20 -17.27
CA LYS A 25 -18.45 -11.46 -15.83
C LYS A 25 -19.76 -12.21 -15.53
N ILE A 26 -20.80 -11.99 -16.34
CA ILE A 26 -22.09 -12.68 -16.20
C ILE A 26 -21.90 -14.21 -16.29
N SER A 27 -21.07 -14.68 -17.23
CA SER A 27 -20.81 -16.11 -17.41
C SER A 27 -20.02 -16.75 -16.25
N ALA A 28 -19.12 -15.99 -15.62
CA ALA A 28 -18.35 -16.43 -14.47
C ALA A 28 -19.22 -16.50 -13.20
N ILE A 29 -20.14 -15.54 -13.02
CA ILE A 29 -21.10 -15.54 -11.91
C ILE A 29 -22.01 -16.77 -11.98
N ASP A 30 -22.51 -17.13 -13.15
CA ASP A 30 -23.34 -18.33 -13.34
C ASP A 30 -22.59 -19.62 -12.97
N PHE A 31 -21.30 -19.69 -13.30
CA PHE A 31 -20.44 -20.81 -12.95
C PHE A 31 -20.23 -20.92 -11.42
N VAL A 32 -19.98 -19.80 -10.74
CA VAL A 32 -19.79 -19.76 -9.29
C VAL A 32 -21.09 -20.09 -8.56
N ILE A 33 -22.23 -19.57 -9.00
CA ILE A 33 -23.55 -19.90 -8.42
C ILE A 33 -23.82 -21.40 -8.54
N LYS A 34 -23.46 -22.03 -9.67
CA LYS A 34 -23.60 -23.48 -9.85
C LYS A 34 -22.73 -24.25 -8.85
N LYS A 35 -21.49 -23.81 -8.63
CA LYS A 35 -20.56 -24.45 -7.69
C LYS A 35 -20.96 -24.27 -6.23
N LEU A 36 -21.43 -23.09 -5.83
CA LEU A 36 -21.90 -22.84 -4.46
C LEU A 36 -23.12 -23.68 -4.08
N LYS A 37 -23.98 -24.02 -5.06
CA LYS A 37 -25.11 -24.94 -4.87
C LYS A 37 -24.70 -26.40 -4.64
N GLU A 38 -23.47 -26.76 -4.96
CA GLU A 38 -22.93 -28.12 -4.80
C GLU A 38 -22.22 -28.30 -3.43
N ILE A 39 -21.86 -27.22 -2.75
CA ILE A 39 -21.15 -27.24 -1.46
C ILE A 39 -22.15 -27.48 -0.32
N LYS A 40 -21.82 -28.41 0.59
CA LYS A 40 -22.64 -28.70 1.76
C LYS A 40 -22.13 -27.92 2.98
N PRO A 41 -23.01 -27.57 3.94
CA PRO A 41 -22.61 -26.89 5.18
C PRO A 41 -21.57 -27.65 6.01
N GLU A 42 -21.45 -28.97 5.82
CA GLU A 42 -20.43 -29.79 6.48
C GLU A 42 -19.00 -29.50 5.99
N ASP A 43 -18.84 -28.97 4.78
CA ASP A 43 -17.55 -28.75 4.13
C ASP A 43 -16.80 -27.51 4.68
N LEU A 44 -17.48 -26.67 5.48
CA LEU A 44 -16.96 -25.40 6.01
C LEU A 44 -16.62 -25.46 7.52
N LYS A 45 -16.75 -26.63 8.16
CA LYS A 45 -16.70 -26.77 9.64
C LYS A 45 -15.33 -26.61 10.29
N ASN A 46 -14.24 -26.48 9.54
CA ASN A 46 -12.86 -26.55 10.07
C ASN A 46 -12.05 -25.26 9.91
N VAL A 47 -12.68 -24.08 9.87
CA VAL A 47 -11.93 -22.81 9.88
C VAL A 47 -11.71 -22.37 11.33
N THR A 48 -10.51 -22.60 11.84
CA THR A 48 -10.09 -22.17 13.19
C THR A 48 -9.47 -20.79 13.10
N TYR A 49 -10.08 -19.80 13.76
CA TYR A 49 -9.49 -18.49 13.93
C TYR A 49 -8.39 -18.57 15.00
N LYS A 50 -7.17 -18.15 14.65
CA LYS A 50 -6.06 -18.00 15.60
C LYS A 50 -6.15 -16.61 16.23
N GLU A 51 -6.33 -16.58 17.54
CA GLU A 51 -6.08 -15.39 18.35
C GLU A 51 -4.57 -15.21 18.51
N THR A 52 -4.03 -14.05 18.12
CA THR A 52 -2.64 -13.67 18.41
C THR A 52 -2.63 -12.61 19.51
N LEU A 53 -2.04 -12.99 20.65
CA LEU A 53 -1.88 -12.16 21.83
C LEU A 53 -0.62 -11.31 21.77
N SER A 54 -0.75 -10.06 22.22
CA SER A 54 0.25 -9.02 22.33
C SER A 54 1.49 -9.42 23.14
N LEU A 55 2.67 -9.18 22.58
CA LEU A 55 3.95 -9.13 23.31
C LEU A 55 4.44 -7.69 23.34
N PHE A 56 4.12 -6.95 24.41
CA PHE A 56 4.66 -5.61 24.61
C PHE A 56 6.09 -5.71 25.17
N GLY A 57 7.05 -5.12 24.45
CA GLY A 57 8.44 -4.98 24.91
C GLY A 57 8.57 -3.93 26.01
N THR A 58 9.39 -4.20 27.03
CA THR A 58 9.74 -3.21 28.05
C THR A 58 10.81 -2.26 27.48
N PRO A 59 10.60 -0.92 27.51
CA PRO A 59 11.62 0.02 27.07
C PRO A 59 12.86 -0.11 27.96
N ILE A 60 14.00 -0.42 27.35
CA ILE A 60 15.31 -0.52 28.05
C ILE A 60 15.81 0.88 28.44
N GLU A 61 15.37 1.90 27.71
CA GLU A 61 15.70 3.30 27.98
C GLU A 61 14.50 4.02 28.60
N ILE A 62 14.79 4.98 29.49
CA ILE A 62 13.78 5.82 30.12
C ILE A 62 13.19 6.74 29.03
N PRO A 63 11.87 6.70 28.79
CA PRO A 63 11.22 7.66 27.89
C PRO A 63 11.57 9.09 28.30
N GLY A 64 12.15 9.87 27.38
CA GLY A 64 12.60 11.24 27.64
C GLY A 64 14.08 11.40 27.98
N ARG A 65 14.89 10.34 27.98
CA ARG A 65 16.35 10.47 28.04
C ARG A 65 16.85 11.18 26.77
N ALA A 66 17.32 12.40 26.90
CA ALA A 66 18.00 13.12 25.83
C ALA A 66 19.47 12.66 25.74
N ILE A 67 19.91 12.28 24.54
CA ILE A 67 21.32 11.98 24.26
C ILE A 67 21.98 13.26 23.75
N LYS A 68 23.13 13.63 24.33
CA LYS A 68 23.94 14.74 23.83
C LYS A 68 24.66 14.28 22.56
N VAL A 69 24.33 14.89 21.43
CA VAL A 69 24.97 14.61 20.14
C VAL A 69 26.33 15.33 20.09
N GLU A 70 27.38 14.64 19.67
CA GLU A 70 28.75 15.21 19.61
C GLU A 70 28.93 16.26 18.51
N LYS A 71 28.16 16.14 17.41
CA LYS A 71 28.21 17.04 16.26
C LYS A 71 26.80 17.50 15.90
N GLU A 72 26.60 18.82 15.92
CA GLU A 72 25.36 19.44 15.47
C GLU A 72 25.27 19.42 13.94
N ILE A 73 24.16 18.94 13.41
CA ILE A 73 23.86 18.95 11.97
C ILE A 73 22.94 20.13 11.71
N SER A 74 23.49 21.22 11.14
CA SER A 74 22.76 22.46 10.91
C SER A 74 21.97 22.48 9.60
N ASP A 75 22.44 21.74 8.59
CA ASP A 75 21.85 21.67 7.25
C ASP A 75 21.52 20.21 6.93
N TYR A 76 20.24 19.90 6.69
CA TYR A 76 19.79 18.57 6.27
C TYR A 76 18.43 18.67 5.59
N THR A 77 18.07 17.67 4.78
CA THR A 77 16.75 17.57 4.16
C THR A 77 16.02 16.37 4.77
N ALA A 78 14.86 16.60 5.39
CA ALA A 78 13.96 15.53 5.81
C ALA A 78 12.94 15.26 4.71
N ILE A 79 12.77 14.00 4.34
CA ILE A 79 11.75 13.55 3.40
C ILE A 79 10.89 12.48 4.06
N ALA A 80 9.61 12.42 3.70
CA ALA A 80 8.71 11.39 4.17
C ALA A 80 7.66 11.07 3.11
N ALA A 81 7.22 9.83 3.07
CA ALA A 81 6.08 9.38 2.30
C ALA A 81 5.17 8.55 3.20
N ASP A 82 3.85 8.68 3.02
CA ASP A 82 2.82 7.98 3.77
C ASP A 82 1.64 7.70 2.83
N GLY A 83 1.03 6.53 2.96
CA GLY A 83 0.00 6.03 2.07
C GLY A 83 -1.35 5.89 2.76
N SER A 84 -2.38 5.91 1.93
CA SER A 84 -3.75 5.65 2.34
C SER A 84 -4.44 4.87 1.25
N GLU A 85 -5.33 3.96 1.65
CA GLU A 85 -6.07 3.11 0.72
C GLU A 85 -7.58 3.27 0.87
N VAL A 86 -8.28 3.15 -0.26
CA VAL A 86 -9.73 2.93 -0.30
C VAL A 86 -9.94 1.53 -0.87
N PRO A 87 -10.40 0.56 -0.06
CA PRO A 87 -10.57 -0.81 -0.51
C PRO A 87 -11.73 -0.93 -1.50
N ILE A 88 -11.76 -2.07 -2.20
CA ILE A 88 -12.84 -2.37 -3.15
C ILE A 88 -14.19 -2.44 -2.42
N ASN A 89 -15.14 -1.61 -2.85
CA ASN A 89 -16.52 -1.70 -2.42
C ASN A 89 -17.26 -2.79 -3.22
N GLU A 90 -17.84 -3.78 -2.54
CA GLU A 90 -18.58 -4.88 -3.14
C GLU A 90 -19.96 -4.50 -3.66
N ASP A 91 -20.55 -3.43 -3.12
CA ASP A 91 -21.87 -2.92 -3.53
C ASP A 91 -21.81 -2.11 -4.83
N PHE A 92 -20.61 -1.80 -5.31
CA PHE A 92 -20.39 -1.02 -6.51
C PHE A 92 -20.30 -1.91 -7.75
N PHE A 93 -20.96 -1.52 -8.85
CA PHE A 93 -21.04 -2.30 -10.09
C PHE A 93 -19.67 -2.57 -10.74
N PHE A 94 -18.64 -1.80 -10.38
CA PHE A 94 -17.29 -1.95 -10.92
C PHE A 94 -16.28 -2.06 -9.77
N PRO A 95 -15.52 -3.17 -9.66
CA PRO A 95 -14.47 -3.27 -8.67
C PRO A 95 -13.34 -2.31 -9.05
N TYR A 96 -12.95 -1.47 -8.09
CA TYR A 96 -11.76 -0.62 -8.11
C TYR A 96 -11.28 -0.42 -6.67
N TYR A 97 -10.00 -0.13 -6.49
CA TYR A 97 -9.46 0.39 -5.24
C TYR A 97 -8.60 1.62 -5.54
N ILE A 98 -8.32 2.41 -4.51
CA ILE A 98 -7.48 3.61 -4.64
C ILE A 98 -6.31 3.47 -3.69
N ILE A 99 -5.10 3.76 -4.17
CA ILE A 99 -3.95 4.02 -3.31
C ILE A 99 -3.56 5.47 -3.53
N ASN A 100 -3.45 6.22 -2.43
CA ASN A 100 -2.98 7.59 -2.43
C ASN A 100 -1.72 7.71 -1.56
N ILE A 101 -0.61 8.11 -2.18
CA ILE A 101 0.66 8.35 -1.51
C ILE A 101 0.84 9.86 -1.34
N GLY A 102 0.83 10.33 -0.10
CA GLY A 102 1.22 11.69 0.28
C GLY A 102 2.71 11.73 0.58
N PHE A 103 3.38 12.83 0.22
CA PHE A 103 4.82 12.93 0.45
C PHE A 103 5.29 14.37 0.61
N ILE A 104 6.36 14.54 1.38
CA ILE A 104 6.92 15.84 1.74
C ILE A 104 8.45 15.85 1.66
N ALA A 105 9.00 17.04 1.43
CA ALA A 105 10.42 17.34 1.58
C ALA A 105 10.59 18.68 2.29
N LEU A 106 11.41 18.69 3.34
CA LEU A 106 11.70 19.82 4.22
C LEU A 106 13.20 19.99 4.35
N LYS A 107 13.75 21.08 3.82
CA LYS A 107 15.17 21.42 4.02
C LYS A 107 15.33 22.39 5.17
N TYR A 108 16.13 21.96 6.16
CA TYR A 108 16.54 22.76 7.30
C TYR A 108 17.88 23.46 7.05
N GLY A 109 18.07 24.59 7.72
CA GLY A 109 19.27 25.40 7.62
C GLY A 109 19.28 26.33 6.41
N LYS A 110 20.40 26.40 5.69
CA LYS A 110 20.59 27.33 4.56
C LYS A 110 19.75 26.92 3.36
N ASN A 111 19.17 27.92 2.68
CA ASN A 111 18.29 27.73 1.53
C ASN A 111 17.12 26.79 1.85
N HIS A 112 16.46 27.04 2.99
CA HIS A 112 15.32 26.25 3.45
C HIS A 112 14.20 26.23 2.43
N PHE A 113 13.53 25.09 2.31
CA PHE A 113 12.33 24.97 1.49
C PHE A 113 11.38 23.94 2.09
N PHE A 114 10.13 24.03 1.65
CA PHE A 114 9.10 23.05 1.92
C PHE A 114 8.43 22.68 0.59
N PHE A 115 8.25 21.40 0.40
CA PHE A 115 7.49 20.84 -0.70
C PHE A 115 6.60 19.72 -0.17
N ALA A 116 5.36 19.69 -0.65
CA ALA A 116 4.41 18.63 -0.35
C ALA A 116 3.52 18.38 -1.57
N ASP A 117 3.31 17.11 -1.89
CA ASP A 117 2.39 16.69 -2.93
C ASP A 117 1.78 15.32 -2.58
N SER A 118 0.84 14.86 -3.39
CA SER A 118 0.26 13.53 -3.33
C SER A 118 0.02 12.97 -4.71
N ASN A 119 0.07 11.64 -4.80
CA ASN A 119 -0.28 10.89 -6.00
C ASN A 119 -1.35 9.86 -5.65
N ALA A 120 -2.56 10.09 -6.16
CA ALA A 120 -3.67 9.16 -6.05
C ALA A 120 -3.85 8.40 -7.36
N LYS A 121 -3.85 7.07 -7.29
CA LYS A 121 -4.08 6.18 -8.42
C LYS A 121 -5.28 5.28 -8.15
N ILE A 122 -6.21 5.26 -9.11
CA ILE A 122 -7.31 4.30 -9.15
C ILE A 122 -6.82 3.06 -9.89
N TYR A 123 -7.01 1.90 -9.28
CA TYR A 123 -6.67 0.60 -9.85
C TYR A 123 -7.96 -0.13 -10.19
N PHE A 124 -8.11 -0.49 -11.46
CA PHE A 124 -9.37 -0.99 -11.96
C PHE A 124 -9.24 -1.95 -13.14
N GLU A 125 -8.08 -1.99 -13.80
CA GLU A 125 -7.78 -2.94 -14.87
C GLU A 125 -7.69 -4.37 -14.28
N GLU A 126 -7.98 -5.40 -15.07
CA GLU A 126 -8.04 -6.78 -14.56
C GLU A 126 -6.70 -7.27 -13.97
N ASN A 127 -5.59 -6.90 -14.60
CA ASN A 127 -4.22 -7.15 -14.11
C ASN A 127 -3.83 -6.30 -12.89
N GLU A 128 -4.58 -5.25 -12.58
CA GLU A 128 -4.35 -4.41 -11.40
C GLU A 128 -5.20 -4.89 -10.22
N LEU A 129 -6.43 -5.30 -10.50
CA LEU A 129 -7.39 -5.83 -9.54
C LEU A 129 -7.01 -7.22 -9.05
N TYR A 130 -6.37 -8.03 -9.90
CA TYR A 130 -6.02 -9.39 -9.57
C TYR A 130 -4.52 -9.62 -9.67
N GLU A 131 -3.93 -10.14 -8.60
CA GLU A 131 -2.53 -10.58 -8.57
C GLU A 131 -2.45 -12.08 -8.81
N LYS A 132 -1.47 -12.50 -9.61
CA LYS A 132 -1.25 -13.92 -9.91
C LYS A 132 -0.20 -14.50 -8.97
N VAL A 133 -0.53 -15.59 -8.29
CA VAL A 133 0.40 -16.36 -7.45
C VAL A 133 0.38 -17.81 -7.93
N GLY A 134 1.41 -18.18 -8.70
CA GLY A 134 1.40 -19.43 -9.47
C GLY A 134 0.26 -19.44 -10.49
N ASP A 135 -0.55 -20.51 -10.49
CA ASP A 135 -1.70 -20.66 -11.40
C ASP A 135 -3.00 -20.02 -10.87
N LYS A 136 -2.96 -19.38 -9.69
CA LYS A 136 -4.14 -18.79 -9.05
C LYS A 136 -4.11 -17.27 -9.14
N SER A 137 -5.30 -16.67 -9.29
CA SER A 137 -5.49 -15.22 -9.29
C SER A 137 -6.24 -14.80 -8.03
N PHE A 138 -5.69 -13.84 -7.30
CA PHE A 138 -6.24 -13.31 -6.05
C PHE A 138 -6.65 -11.85 -6.24
N LEU A 139 -7.85 -11.51 -5.79
CA LEU A 139 -8.31 -10.13 -5.82
C LEU A 139 -7.53 -9.31 -4.78
N VAL A 140 -7.00 -8.15 -5.19
CA VAL A 140 -6.22 -7.25 -4.34
C VAL A 140 -7.14 -6.60 -3.30
N ARG A 141 -7.07 -7.11 -2.06
CA ARG A 141 -7.85 -6.64 -0.90
C ARG A 141 -7.11 -6.98 0.40
N GLY A 142 -7.51 -6.33 1.50
CA GLY A 142 -6.95 -6.58 2.83
C GLY A 142 -5.44 -6.44 2.83
N GLU A 143 -4.74 -7.40 3.44
CA GLU A 143 -3.27 -7.42 3.56
C GLU A 143 -2.54 -7.27 2.21
N LEU A 144 -3.10 -7.80 1.12
CA LEU A 144 -2.50 -7.66 -0.21
C LEU A 144 -2.59 -6.21 -0.73
N LEU A 145 -3.69 -5.52 -0.42
CA LEU A 145 -3.84 -4.10 -0.75
C LEU A 145 -2.87 -3.26 0.08
N SER A 146 -2.78 -3.53 1.38
CA SER A 146 -1.87 -2.82 2.29
C SER A 146 -0.40 -3.06 1.94
N SER A 147 -0.03 -4.28 1.54
CA SER A 147 1.32 -4.60 1.03
C SER A 147 1.63 -3.81 -0.24
N LYS A 148 0.66 -3.70 -1.16
CA LYS A 148 0.81 -2.93 -2.40
C LYS A 148 0.95 -1.43 -2.11
N MET A 149 0.19 -0.89 -1.16
CA MET A 149 0.34 0.49 -0.69
C MET A 149 1.73 0.74 -0.12
N LEU A 150 2.21 -0.13 0.77
CA LEU A 150 3.52 -0.03 1.39
C LEU A 150 4.67 -0.07 0.36
N LEU A 151 4.52 -0.88 -0.69
CA LEU A 151 5.44 -0.90 -1.83
C LEU A 151 5.46 0.45 -2.58
N GLU A 152 4.28 1.03 -2.83
CA GLU A 152 4.19 2.33 -3.51
C GLU A 152 4.72 3.49 -2.65
N GLU A 153 4.52 3.46 -1.33
CA GLU A 153 5.17 4.37 -0.37
C GLU A 153 6.70 4.25 -0.45
N SER A 154 7.22 3.02 -0.42
CA SER A 154 8.65 2.73 -0.48
C SER A 154 9.28 3.25 -1.77
N LYS A 155 8.64 3.01 -2.92
CA LYS A 155 9.07 3.55 -4.22
C LYS A 155 9.07 5.07 -4.22
N LYS A 156 8.03 5.71 -3.66
CA LYS A 156 7.97 7.18 -3.58
C LYS A 156 9.10 7.74 -2.74
N LEU A 157 9.42 7.09 -1.61
CA LEU A 157 10.53 7.51 -0.76
C LEU A 157 11.89 7.33 -1.48
N GLU A 158 12.06 6.27 -2.26
CA GLU A 158 13.23 6.07 -3.13
C GLU A 158 13.37 7.16 -4.20
N GLU A 159 12.27 7.55 -4.84
CA GLU A 159 12.24 8.66 -5.80
C GLU A 159 12.66 9.98 -5.13
N LEU A 160 12.10 10.29 -3.96
CA LEU A 160 12.48 11.49 -3.21
C LEU A 160 13.95 11.47 -2.79
N LEU A 161 14.49 10.32 -2.42
CA LEU A 161 15.92 10.17 -2.16
C LEU A 161 16.72 10.54 -3.40
N LYS A 162 16.36 10.04 -4.59
CA LYS A 162 17.05 10.39 -5.84
C LYS A 162 16.96 11.87 -6.17
N ASP A 163 15.81 12.50 -5.93
CA ASP A 163 15.58 13.92 -6.25
C ASP A 163 16.31 14.88 -5.30
N PHE A 164 16.41 14.54 -4.02
CA PHE A 164 16.94 15.44 -2.98
C PHE A 164 18.32 15.06 -2.46
N TYR A 165 18.84 13.88 -2.78
CA TYR A 165 20.18 13.46 -2.35
C TYR A 165 21.26 14.34 -2.98
N THR A 166 22.14 14.85 -2.12
CA THR A 166 23.36 15.53 -2.53
C THR A 166 24.52 15.02 -1.68
N VAL A 167 25.75 15.10 -2.21
CA VAL A 167 26.95 14.70 -1.45
C VAL A 167 27.20 15.63 -0.25
N GLU A 168 26.72 16.87 -0.32
CA GLU A 168 27.02 17.92 0.67
C GLU A 168 25.99 18.03 1.80
N VAL A 169 24.71 17.80 1.51
CA VAL A 169 23.61 17.93 2.49
C VAL A 169 23.00 16.56 2.77
N PRO A 170 23.06 16.07 4.03
CA PRO A 170 22.48 14.79 4.39
C PRO A 170 20.96 14.79 4.21
N VAL A 171 20.43 13.64 3.79
CA VAL A 171 18.98 13.41 3.65
C VAL A 171 18.53 12.41 4.71
N LEU A 172 17.54 12.79 5.50
CA LEU A 172 16.84 11.94 6.46
C LEU A 172 15.53 11.47 5.83
N ALA A 173 15.44 10.18 5.51
CA ALA A 173 14.21 9.57 5.05
C ALA A 173 13.42 9.00 6.23
N LEU A 174 12.18 9.45 6.38
CA LEU A 174 11.24 8.96 7.39
C LEU A 174 10.26 8.01 6.70
N PHE A 175 10.13 6.83 7.29
CA PHE A 175 9.23 5.78 6.85
C PHE A 175 8.21 5.53 7.98
N ASP A 176 6.92 5.52 7.66
CA ASP A 176 5.90 5.20 8.66
C ASP A 176 5.80 3.68 8.85
N GLY A 177 5.81 3.23 10.10
CA GLY A 177 5.82 1.81 10.45
C GLY A 177 7.21 1.20 10.68
N THR A 178 7.25 -0.14 10.73
CA THR A 178 8.45 -0.89 11.10
C THR A 178 9.26 -1.29 9.87
N LEU A 179 10.58 -1.13 9.91
CA LEU A 179 11.49 -1.63 8.87
C LEU A 179 11.37 -3.15 8.65
N ILE A 180 11.02 -3.90 9.71
CA ILE A 180 10.71 -5.32 9.61
C ILE A 180 9.24 -5.43 9.23
N GLN A 181 8.95 -5.88 8.01
CA GLN A 181 7.59 -6.20 7.59
C GLN A 181 7.23 -7.59 8.10
N TRP A 182 6.84 -7.66 9.37
CA TRP A 182 6.58 -8.92 10.09
C TRP A 182 5.54 -9.80 9.38
N GLU A 183 4.51 -9.18 8.83
CA GLU A 183 3.44 -9.83 8.06
C GLU A 183 4.02 -10.57 6.85
N ILE A 184 4.93 -9.94 6.13
CA ILE A 184 5.61 -10.53 4.98
C ILE A 184 6.57 -11.64 5.41
N LYS A 185 7.29 -11.49 6.52
CA LYS A 185 8.26 -12.49 6.99
C LYS A 185 7.61 -13.86 7.23
N GLU A 186 6.37 -13.89 7.69
CA GLU A 186 5.62 -15.11 7.99
C GLU A 186 4.90 -15.72 6.78
N THR A 187 4.86 -15.01 5.64
CA THR A 187 4.24 -15.51 4.41
C THR A 187 5.14 -16.46 3.61
N SER A 188 4.50 -17.21 2.69
CA SER A 188 5.17 -18.16 1.80
C SER A 188 6.24 -17.52 0.92
N GLU A 189 7.28 -18.25 0.55
CA GLU A 189 8.37 -17.77 -0.32
C GLU A 189 7.87 -17.27 -1.68
N THR A 190 6.80 -17.89 -2.20
CA THR A 190 6.11 -17.45 -3.42
C THR A 190 5.44 -16.09 -3.22
N TYR A 191 4.92 -15.79 -2.04
CA TYR A 191 4.36 -14.47 -1.74
C TYR A 191 5.50 -13.44 -1.68
N LYS A 192 6.57 -13.72 -0.93
CA LYS A 192 7.72 -12.83 -0.82
C LYS A 192 8.32 -12.46 -2.18
N ASN A 193 8.57 -13.44 -3.06
CA ASN A 193 9.18 -13.19 -4.36
C ASN A 193 8.30 -12.40 -5.35
N ASN A 194 6.98 -12.29 -5.09
CA ASN A 194 6.06 -11.57 -5.96
C ASN A 194 5.58 -10.23 -5.36
N PHE A 195 5.75 -10.02 -4.05
CA PHE A 195 5.14 -8.88 -3.33
C PHE A 195 6.15 -8.04 -2.51
N VAL A 196 7.43 -8.41 -2.49
CA VAL A 196 8.56 -7.69 -1.85
C VAL A 196 9.68 -7.50 -2.85
#